data_AF-A0A195E325-F1
#
_entry.id   AF-A0A195E325-F1
#
_cell.length_a   1.000
_cell.length_b   1.000
_cell.length_c   1.000
_cell.angle_alpha   90.00
_cell.angle_beta   90.00
_cell.angle_gamma   90.00
#
_symmetry.space_group_name_H-M   'P 1'
#
loop_
_entity.id
_entity.type
_entity.pdbx_description
1 polymer ?
#
loop_
_entity_poly.entity_id
_entity_poly.type
_entity_poly.pdbx_seq_one_letter_code
_entity_poly.pdbx_strand_id
1 'polypeptide(L)'
;MHRLPTVLRGAALRQLQARTYAKDVRFGAEVRALMLQGVDILADAVAVTMGPKGRNVILEQSWGSPKITKDGVTVAKGIELKDKFQNIGAKLVQDVANNTNEEAGDGTTTATILARAIAKEGFEKISKGANPVEIRRGVMLAVDKVKDELKTLSKPLSDLGQVGEVIITKDDTLILKGKGKKSDIDRRADQIRDQIENTTSDYEKEKLQERLARLASGVAVLRVGGSSEVEVNEKKDRVHDALNATRAAVEEGIVPGGGTALLRCIPILQQLKAVNGDQETGIKIVANALRMPCLQIAQNAGVDASVVVAKVSEGKLGYDALKNEYVDMIEKGIIDPTKVVRTALTDAAGVASLLTTAEAVVTEIPKEEPQPPMGGMGGMGGMGGMGGMGGMM
;
A
#
# COMPACT_ATOMS: atom_id res chain seq x y z
N MET A 1 61.42 18.58 36.71
CA MET A 1 61.00 19.63 35.74
C MET A 1 61.55 19.28 34.37
N HIS A 2 60.79 18.61 33.51
CA HIS A 2 61.20 18.48 32.11
C HIS A 2 60.02 18.85 31.22
N ARG A 3 60.12 20.06 30.65
CA ARG A 3 59.40 20.44 29.44
C ARG A 3 60.26 20.03 28.26
N LEU A 4 59.69 19.29 27.33
CA LEU A 4 60.08 19.36 25.93
C LEU A 4 58.81 19.41 25.05
N PRO A 5 58.88 20.07 23.88
CA PRO A 5 57.75 20.70 23.22
C PRO A 5 57.27 19.90 22.00
N THR A 6 56.02 20.20 21.63
CA THR A 6 55.40 20.13 20.29
C THR A 6 56.18 19.41 19.18
N VAL A 7 55.67 18.23 18.80
CA VAL A 7 55.84 17.65 17.47
C VAL A 7 54.44 17.31 16.93
N LEU A 8 54.04 18.11 15.94
CA LEU A 8 53.23 17.72 14.76
C LEU A 8 52.01 16.82 15.02
N ARG A 9 50.80 17.41 15.10
CA ARG A 9 49.87 17.52 13.94
C ARG A 9 49.99 16.35 12.95
N GLY A 10 48.99 15.46 12.96
CA GLY A 10 48.63 14.67 11.78
C GLY A 10 48.12 13.27 12.08
N ALA A 11 46.89 13.12 12.59
CA ALA A 11 46.04 11.95 12.32
C ALA A 11 44.58 12.20 12.78
N ALA A 12 43.72 12.52 11.81
CA ALA A 12 42.29 12.19 11.74
C ALA A 12 41.42 12.36 13.01
N LEU A 13 40.94 13.58 13.24
CA LEU A 13 39.67 13.80 13.96
C LEU A 13 38.51 13.32 13.07
N ARG A 14 38.08 12.06 13.24
CA ARG A 14 36.69 11.69 12.95
C ARG A 14 35.81 12.42 13.95
N GLN A 15 35.24 13.55 13.55
CA GLN A 15 34.09 14.13 14.24
C GLN A 15 32.91 13.16 14.12
N LEU A 16 32.78 12.26 15.09
CA LEU A 16 31.46 11.83 15.52
C LEU A 16 30.74 13.10 16.01
N GLN A 17 29.89 13.67 15.16
CA GLN A 17 28.84 14.59 15.60
C GLN A 17 27.95 13.79 16.56
N ALA A 18 28.36 13.74 17.83
CA ALA A 18 27.46 13.46 18.91
C ALA A 18 26.40 14.56 18.82
N ARG A 19 25.21 14.19 18.33
CA ARG A 19 24.00 14.99 18.44
C ARG A 19 23.65 15.11 19.93
N THR A 20 24.40 15.91 20.67
CA THR A 20 24.05 16.30 22.03
C THR A 20 22.95 17.33 21.92
N TYR A 21 21.72 16.84 21.83
CA TYR A 21 20.52 17.64 22.00
C TYR A 21 20.38 17.98 23.49
N ALA A 22 20.40 19.26 23.86
CA ALA A 22 20.00 19.70 25.20
C ALA A 22 18.57 19.21 25.52
N LYS A 23 18.31 18.88 26.78
CA LYS A 23 17.01 18.36 27.24
C LYS A 23 16.28 19.45 28.01
N ASP A 24 14.99 19.64 27.72
CA ASP A 24 14.09 20.47 28.52
C ASP A 24 13.50 19.61 29.65
N VAL A 25 13.57 20.09 30.91
CA VAL A 25 13.13 19.37 32.11
C VAL A 25 12.23 20.28 32.93
N ARG A 26 10.99 19.84 33.18
CA ARG A 26 9.98 20.56 33.94
C ARG A 26 9.38 19.65 35.03
N PHE A 27 8.78 20.24 36.07
CA PHE A 27 8.29 19.51 37.25
C PHE A 27 6.86 19.89 37.66
N GLY A 28 6.22 19.01 38.43
CA GLY A 28 5.01 19.34 39.18
C GLY A 28 3.73 19.47 38.36
N ALA A 29 2.83 20.34 38.82
CA ALA A 29 1.49 20.51 38.24
C ALA A 29 1.52 21.08 36.81
N GLU A 30 2.52 21.91 36.50
CA GLU A 30 2.68 22.54 35.19
C GLU A 30 2.84 21.50 34.06
N VAL A 31 3.69 20.50 34.27
CA VAL A 31 3.91 19.43 33.28
C VAL A 31 2.68 18.53 33.13
N ARG A 32 1.99 18.24 34.24
CA ARG A 32 0.76 17.45 34.19
C ARG A 32 -0.35 18.14 33.39
N ALA A 33 -0.44 19.47 33.51
CA ALA A 33 -1.38 20.26 32.71
C ALA A 33 -1.02 20.20 31.21
N LEU A 34 0.25 20.32 30.86
CA LEU A 34 0.72 20.19 29.46
C LEU A 34 0.48 18.77 28.90
N MET A 35 0.76 17.72 29.67
CA MET A 35 0.46 16.35 29.23
C MET A 35 -1.04 16.13 29.05
N LEU A 36 -1.88 16.65 29.96
CA LEU A 36 -3.33 16.53 29.88
C LEU A 36 -3.88 17.24 28.63
N GLN A 37 -3.33 18.40 28.26
CA GLN A 37 -3.66 19.06 26.99
C GLN A 37 -3.36 18.16 25.79
N GLY A 38 -2.22 17.45 25.79
CA GLY A 38 -1.89 16.49 24.74
C GLY A 38 -2.86 15.30 24.68
N VAL A 39 -3.27 14.78 25.85
CA VAL A 39 -4.29 13.73 25.98
C VAL A 39 -5.63 14.20 25.43
N ASP A 40 -6.06 15.42 25.78
CA ASP A 40 -7.31 16.00 25.30
C ASP A 40 -7.30 16.18 23.77
N ILE A 41 -6.24 16.73 23.19
CA ILE A 41 -6.11 16.91 21.73
C ILE A 41 -6.23 15.57 21.00
N LEU A 42 -5.52 14.54 21.45
CA LEU A 42 -5.59 13.21 20.85
C LEU A 42 -7.00 12.61 20.99
N ALA A 43 -7.55 12.63 22.21
CA ALA A 43 -8.82 11.98 22.50
C ALA A 43 -9.99 12.69 21.82
N ASP A 44 -9.99 14.02 21.72
CA ASP A 44 -10.99 14.78 20.98
C ASP A 44 -10.95 14.43 19.49
N ALA A 45 -9.76 14.32 18.90
CA ALA A 45 -9.60 13.94 17.50
C ALA A 45 -10.04 12.48 17.22
N VAL A 46 -9.81 11.54 18.14
CA VAL A 46 -10.22 10.14 17.99
C VAL A 46 -11.70 9.95 18.32
N ALA A 47 -12.26 10.68 19.27
CA ALA A 47 -13.64 10.52 19.72
C ALA A 47 -14.68 10.85 18.65
N VAL A 48 -14.39 11.78 17.73
CA VAL A 48 -15.32 12.13 16.65
C VAL A 48 -15.59 10.97 15.70
N THR A 49 -14.72 9.95 15.66
CA THR A 49 -14.90 8.78 14.80
C THR A 49 -15.72 7.65 15.45
N MET A 50 -16.10 7.79 16.72
CA MET A 50 -16.77 6.73 17.47
C MET A 50 -18.21 6.45 16.96
N GLY A 51 -18.52 5.16 16.81
CA GLY A 51 -19.89 4.68 16.57
C GLY A 51 -20.36 4.74 15.11
N PRO A 52 -21.59 4.28 14.82
CA PRO A 52 -22.10 4.16 13.44
C PRO A 52 -22.30 5.50 12.74
N LYS A 53 -22.44 6.59 13.51
CA LYS A 53 -22.51 7.97 13.02
C LYS A 53 -21.21 8.75 13.25
N GLY A 54 -20.09 8.05 13.41
CA GLY A 54 -18.77 8.64 13.47
C GLY A 54 -18.51 9.57 12.27
N ARG A 55 -17.93 10.73 12.56
CA ARG A 55 -17.56 11.74 11.57
C ARG A 55 -16.21 11.41 10.97
N ASN A 56 -15.98 11.89 9.74
CA ASN A 56 -14.71 11.74 9.07
C ASN A 56 -13.66 12.66 9.72
N VAL A 57 -12.47 12.11 9.92
CA VAL A 57 -11.25 12.87 10.24
C VAL A 57 -10.37 12.88 9.01
N ILE A 58 -9.80 14.04 8.71
CA ILE A 58 -8.93 14.25 7.55
C ILE A 58 -7.50 14.35 8.07
N LEU A 59 -6.62 13.50 7.56
CA LEU A 59 -5.20 13.46 7.89
C LEU A 59 -4.38 13.90 6.69
N GLU A 60 -3.52 14.89 6.88
CA GLU A 60 -2.52 15.31 5.90
C GLU A 60 -1.52 14.17 5.65
N GLN A 61 -1.11 13.99 4.40
CA GLN A 61 -0.07 13.04 4.01
C GLN A 61 1.03 13.81 3.28
N SER A 62 2.30 13.47 3.49
CA SER A 62 3.43 14.17 2.86
C SER A 62 3.52 14.03 1.33
N TRP A 63 2.64 13.22 0.73
CA TRP A 63 2.50 13.06 -0.70
C TRP A 63 1.12 12.47 -1.02
N GLY A 64 0.44 13.02 -2.02
CA GLY A 64 -0.90 12.59 -2.44
C GLY A 64 -2.03 13.33 -1.74
N SER A 65 -3.25 12.80 -1.85
CA SER A 65 -4.45 13.44 -1.28
C SER A 65 -4.58 13.18 0.22
N PRO A 66 -5.15 14.10 1.02
CA PRO A 66 -5.41 13.89 2.44
C PRO A 66 -6.22 12.61 2.69
N LYS A 67 -5.79 11.81 3.67
CA LYS A 67 -6.47 10.58 4.03
C LYS A 67 -7.70 10.88 4.87
N ILE A 68 -8.88 10.63 4.31
CA ILE A 68 -10.16 10.72 5.03
C ILE A 68 -10.43 9.37 5.69
N THR A 69 -10.57 9.35 7.01
CA THR A 69 -10.78 8.11 7.78
C THR A 69 -11.81 8.28 8.88
N LYS A 70 -12.52 7.19 9.20
CA LYS A 70 -13.30 7.02 10.43
C LYS A 70 -12.66 6.00 11.38
N ASP A 71 -11.48 5.51 11.05
CA ASP A 71 -10.74 4.60 11.92
C ASP A 71 -9.94 5.39 12.97
N GLY A 72 -10.32 5.21 14.24
CA GLY A 72 -9.67 5.85 15.37
C GLY A 72 -8.20 5.49 15.54
N VAL A 73 -7.77 4.28 15.12
CA VAL A 73 -6.36 3.86 15.19
C VAL A 73 -5.51 4.66 14.21
N THR A 74 -6.01 4.79 12.97
CA THR A 74 -5.36 5.61 11.95
C THR A 74 -5.25 7.08 12.40
N VAL A 75 -6.31 7.63 13.02
CA VAL A 75 -6.28 9.01 13.56
C VAL A 75 -5.26 9.13 14.68
N ALA A 76 -5.27 8.21 15.65
CA ALA A 76 -4.33 8.24 16.76
C ALA A 76 -2.87 8.19 16.28
N LYS A 77 -2.55 7.34 15.31
CA LYS A 77 -1.18 7.23 14.74
C LYS A 77 -0.74 8.47 13.95
N GLY A 78 -1.69 9.21 13.37
CA GLY A 78 -1.42 10.42 12.60
C GLY A 78 -1.14 11.67 13.45
N ILE A 79 -1.32 11.61 14.77
CA ILE A 79 -1.16 12.78 15.64
C ILE A 79 0.25 12.80 16.21
N GLU A 80 0.99 13.86 15.88
CA GLU A 80 2.26 14.21 16.52
C GLU A 80 2.24 15.70 16.85
N LEU A 81 2.41 16.03 18.14
CA LEU A 81 2.31 17.40 18.62
C LEU A 81 3.67 18.10 18.60
N LYS A 82 3.68 19.37 18.21
CA LYS A 82 4.90 20.20 18.14
C LYS A 82 5.53 20.38 19.53
N ASP A 83 4.72 20.63 20.55
CA ASP A 83 5.18 20.71 21.94
C ASP A 83 5.52 19.32 22.47
N LYS A 84 6.72 19.16 23.02
CA LYS A 84 7.23 17.84 23.43
C LYS A 84 6.52 17.28 24.67
N PHE A 85 6.07 18.11 25.61
CA PHE A 85 5.37 17.63 26.81
C PHE A 85 3.93 17.23 26.50
N GLN A 86 3.24 18.00 25.65
CA GLN A 86 1.94 17.60 25.10
C GLN A 86 2.06 16.31 24.29
N ASN A 87 3.09 16.19 23.44
CA ASN A 87 3.29 14.99 22.63
C ASN A 87 3.51 13.73 23.48
N ILE A 88 4.19 13.84 24.63
CA ILE A 88 4.35 12.71 25.57
C ILE A 88 2.98 12.24 26.08
N GLY A 89 2.11 13.16 26.50
CA GLY A 89 0.75 12.84 26.93
C GLY A 89 -0.06 12.15 25.84
N ALA A 90 0.01 12.66 24.61
CA ALA A 90 -0.63 12.04 23.45
C ALA A 90 -0.08 10.64 23.15
N LYS A 91 1.24 10.44 23.20
CA LYS A 91 1.89 9.14 22.95
C LYS A 91 1.47 8.07 23.96
N LEU A 92 1.35 8.41 25.25
CA LEU A 92 0.89 7.47 26.28
C LEU A 92 -0.51 6.91 25.99
N VAL A 93 -1.42 7.74 25.45
CA VAL A 93 -2.77 7.29 25.09
C VAL A 93 -2.78 6.57 23.74
N GLN A 94 -1.91 6.95 22.80
CA GLN A 94 -1.69 6.17 21.57
C GLN A 94 -1.23 4.74 21.89
N ASP A 95 -0.36 4.55 22.88
CA ASP A 95 0.11 3.23 23.29
C ASP A 95 -1.02 2.36 23.86
N VAL A 96 -1.93 2.96 24.65
CA VAL A 96 -3.14 2.27 25.14
C VAL A 96 -4.01 1.81 23.98
N ALA A 97 -4.22 2.68 22.97
CA ALA A 97 -4.98 2.33 21.78
C ALA A 97 -4.31 1.24 20.96
N ASN A 98 -2.98 1.28 20.80
CA ASN A 98 -2.21 0.27 20.08
C ASN A 98 -2.26 -1.10 20.77
N ASN A 99 -2.03 -1.16 22.08
CA ASN A 99 -2.08 -2.42 22.84
C ASN A 99 -3.48 -3.06 22.76
N THR A 100 -4.53 -2.24 22.86
CA THR A 100 -5.92 -2.72 22.71
C THR A 100 -6.15 -3.31 21.31
N ASN A 101 -5.60 -2.66 20.28
CA ASN A 101 -5.68 -3.16 18.91
C ASN A 101 -4.93 -4.49 18.71
N GLU A 102 -3.76 -4.64 19.33
CA GLU A 102 -2.95 -5.86 19.22
C GLU A 102 -3.60 -7.06 19.92
N GLU A 103 -4.23 -6.83 21.08
CA GLU A 103 -4.87 -7.91 21.84
C GLU A 103 -6.28 -8.25 21.33
N ALA A 104 -7.09 -7.23 21.01
CA ALA A 104 -8.52 -7.39 20.74
C ALA A 104 -8.93 -7.08 19.28
N GLY A 105 -8.10 -6.37 18.51
CA GLY A 105 -8.39 -5.99 17.11
C GLY A 105 -9.46 -4.91 16.92
N ASP A 106 -10.11 -4.44 17.99
CA ASP A 106 -11.13 -3.38 18.01
C ASP A 106 -11.17 -2.71 19.40
N GLY A 107 -11.92 -1.62 19.57
CA GLY A 107 -12.15 -0.95 20.85
C GLY A 107 -11.15 0.16 21.17
N THR A 108 -10.31 0.54 20.22
CA THR A 108 -9.25 1.55 20.39
C THR A 108 -9.78 2.95 20.70
N THR A 109 -10.84 3.37 20.01
CA THR A 109 -11.55 4.63 20.31
C THR A 109 -12.18 4.60 21.71
N THR A 110 -12.77 3.48 22.10
CA THR A 110 -13.35 3.29 23.44
C THR A 110 -12.27 3.38 24.52
N ALA A 111 -11.13 2.69 24.34
CA ALA A 111 -10.01 2.73 25.26
C ALA A 111 -9.43 4.14 25.41
N THR A 112 -9.31 4.88 24.31
CA THR A 112 -8.84 6.28 24.29
C THR A 112 -9.75 7.20 25.10
N ILE A 113 -11.07 7.09 24.93
CA ILE A 113 -12.06 7.91 25.64
C ILE A 113 -12.07 7.59 27.14
N LEU A 114 -12.02 6.29 27.50
CA LEU A 114 -11.94 5.86 28.89
C LEU A 114 -10.66 6.34 29.55
N ALA A 115 -9.51 6.21 28.87
CA ALA A 115 -8.23 6.70 29.37
C ALA A 115 -8.25 8.21 29.63
N ARG A 116 -8.82 8.99 28.71
CA ARG A 116 -9.01 10.44 28.88
C ARG A 116 -9.90 10.76 30.08
N ALA A 117 -11.06 10.12 30.21
CA ALA A 117 -12.01 10.39 31.29
C ALA A 117 -11.39 10.12 32.67
N ILE A 118 -10.78 8.94 32.83
CA ILE A 118 -10.10 8.53 34.07
C ILE A 118 -8.94 9.48 34.38
N ALA A 119 -8.12 9.81 33.38
CA ALA A 119 -6.98 10.71 33.58
C ALA A 119 -7.41 12.12 33.99
N LYS A 120 -8.41 12.70 33.31
CA LYS A 120 -8.92 14.04 33.58
C LYS A 120 -9.48 14.16 35.00
N GLU A 121 -10.38 13.26 35.40
CA GLU A 121 -10.95 13.26 36.75
C GLU A 121 -9.87 12.99 37.81
N GLY A 122 -8.97 12.04 37.55
CA GLY A 122 -7.84 11.73 38.44
C GLY A 122 -6.95 12.96 38.67
N PHE A 123 -6.54 13.66 37.61
CA PHE A 123 -5.71 14.86 37.70
C PHE A 123 -6.40 16.01 38.44
N GLU A 124 -7.71 16.20 38.23
CA GLU A 124 -8.47 17.22 38.95
C GLU A 124 -8.47 16.95 40.47
N LYS A 125 -8.73 15.71 40.88
CA LYS A 125 -8.73 15.33 42.31
C LYS A 125 -7.33 15.45 42.93
N ILE A 126 -6.30 15.04 42.22
CA ILE A 126 -4.90 15.18 42.68
C ILE A 126 -4.52 16.64 42.85
N SER A 127 -4.95 17.51 41.93
CA SER A 127 -4.68 18.96 42.01
C SER A 127 -5.39 19.62 43.20
N LYS A 128 -6.50 19.03 43.69
CA LYS A 128 -7.21 19.42 44.91
C LYS A 128 -6.63 18.80 46.19
N GLY A 129 -5.47 18.13 46.11
CA GLY A 129 -4.75 17.59 47.26
C GLY A 129 -5.01 16.11 47.57
N ALA A 130 -5.72 15.38 46.70
CA ALA A 130 -5.92 13.94 46.89
C ALA A 130 -4.62 13.13 46.64
N ASN A 131 -4.46 12.02 47.36
CA ASN A 131 -3.31 11.13 47.21
C ASN A 131 -3.38 10.32 45.89
N PRO A 132 -2.41 10.47 44.96
CA PRO A 132 -2.42 9.76 43.68
C PRO A 132 -2.39 8.23 43.81
N VAL A 133 -1.72 7.70 44.83
CA VAL A 133 -1.55 6.26 45.04
C VAL A 133 -2.88 5.60 45.41
N GLU A 134 -3.64 6.24 46.29
CA GLU A 134 -4.96 5.74 46.72
C GLU A 134 -5.99 5.85 45.58
N ILE A 135 -5.95 6.93 44.78
CA ILE A 135 -6.79 7.05 43.57
C ILE A 135 -6.52 5.90 42.61
N ARG A 136 -5.24 5.62 42.31
CA ARG A 136 -4.86 4.49 41.45
C ARG A 136 -5.38 3.17 42.01
N ARG A 137 -5.25 2.93 43.32
CA ARG A 137 -5.72 1.70 43.97
C ARG A 137 -7.24 1.53 43.82
N GLY A 138 -7.99 2.61 44.04
CA GLY A 138 -9.45 2.62 43.86
C GLY A 138 -9.88 2.32 42.43
N VAL A 139 -9.23 2.93 41.44
CA VAL A 139 -9.50 2.67 40.01
C VAL A 139 -9.27 1.20 39.66
N MET A 140 -8.14 0.61 40.09
CA MET A 140 -7.84 -0.79 39.79
C MET A 140 -8.86 -1.76 40.41
N LEU A 141 -9.25 -1.54 41.66
CA LEU A 141 -10.28 -2.35 42.34
C LEU A 141 -11.63 -2.31 41.61
N ALA A 142 -12.03 -1.13 41.12
CA ALA A 142 -13.28 -0.97 40.38
C ALA A 142 -13.23 -1.70 39.02
N VAL A 143 -12.11 -1.59 38.28
CA VAL A 143 -11.93 -2.25 36.98
C VAL A 143 -11.98 -3.77 37.11
N ASP A 144 -11.34 -4.35 38.14
CA ASP A 144 -11.38 -5.79 38.36
C ASP A 144 -12.80 -6.29 38.61
N LYS A 145 -13.60 -5.57 39.39
CA LYS A 145 -14.99 -5.95 39.65
C LYS A 145 -15.87 -5.88 38.39
N VAL A 146 -15.66 -4.85 37.55
CA VAL A 146 -16.37 -4.72 36.27
C VAL A 146 -16.02 -5.87 35.31
N LYS A 147 -14.75 -6.30 35.27
CA LYS A 147 -14.33 -7.43 34.43
C LYS A 147 -15.04 -8.73 34.81
N ASP A 148 -15.25 -8.98 36.09
CA ASP A 148 -15.96 -10.19 36.54
C ASP A 148 -17.43 -10.17 36.13
N GLU A 149 -18.09 -9.01 36.22
CA GLU A 149 -19.48 -8.84 35.76
C GLU A 149 -19.61 -8.97 34.23
N LEU A 150 -18.64 -8.46 33.45
CA LEU A 150 -18.66 -8.64 31.99
C LEU A 150 -18.63 -10.13 31.57
N LYS A 151 -17.98 -11.00 32.36
CA LYS A 151 -17.97 -12.44 32.09
C LYS A 151 -19.34 -13.09 32.30
N THR A 152 -20.12 -12.63 33.28
CA THR A 152 -21.47 -13.18 33.54
C THR A 152 -22.46 -12.79 32.44
N LEU A 153 -22.25 -11.62 31.80
CA LEU A 153 -23.06 -11.13 30.68
C LEU A 153 -22.69 -11.77 29.33
N SER A 154 -21.52 -12.42 29.23
CA SER A 154 -21.02 -13.01 27.98
C SER A 154 -21.79 -14.28 27.60
N LYS A 155 -22.26 -14.37 26.35
CA LYS A 155 -22.88 -15.58 25.79
C LYS A 155 -21.88 -16.32 24.89
N PRO A 156 -21.68 -17.64 25.07
CA PRO A 156 -20.80 -18.42 24.20
C PRO A 156 -21.38 -18.53 22.78
N LEU A 157 -20.54 -18.31 21.76
CA LEU A 157 -20.89 -18.40 20.35
C LEU A 157 -20.64 -19.83 19.83
N SER A 158 -21.61 -20.73 19.99
CA SER A 158 -21.54 -22.12 19.49
C SER A 158 -21.94 -22.29 18.03
N ASP A 159 -22.63 -21.32 17.44
CA ASP A 159 -23.29 -21.46 16.14
C ASP A 159 -22.44 -20.96 14.95
N LEU A 160 -21.20 -20.55 15.22
CA LEU A 160 -20.28 -20.05 14.21
C LEU A 160 -19.46 -21.19 13.60
N GLY A 161 -19.35 -21.19 12.27
CA GLY A 161 -18.43 -22.06 11.54
C GLY A 161 -16.96 -21.69 11.81
N GLN A 162 -16.08 -22.70 11.86
CA GLN A 162 -14.64 -22.50 12.00
C GLN A 162 -13.91 -22.82 10.70
N VAL A 163 -12.99 -21.93 10.32
CA VAL A 163 -12.19 -22.01 9.09
C VAL A 163 -10.75 -21.64 9.42
N GLY A 164 -9.79 -22.21 8.71
CA GLY A 164 -8.37 -21.98 8.99
C GLY A 164 -7.86 -20.65 8.44
N GLU A 165 -8.37 -20.20 7.30
CA GLU A 165 -7.87 -19.02 6.59
C GLU A 165 -8.97 -18.47 5.67
N VAL A 166 -9.11 -17.14 5.61
CA VAL A 166 -10.07 -16.44 4.75
C VAL A 166 -9.33 -15.37 3.95
N ILE A 167 -9.50 -15.37 2.63
CA ILE A 167 -8.92 -14.37 1.74
C ILE A 167 -10.07 -13.59 1.11
N ILE A 168 -10.08 -12.28 1.30
CA ILE A 168 -11.10 -11.39 0.76
C ILE A 168 -10.43 -10.48 -0.26
N THR A 169 -10.98 -10.44 -1.46
CA THR A 169 -10.61 -9.53 -2.54
C THR A 169 -11.79 -8.61 -2.85
N LYS A 170 -11.65 -7.71 -3.82
CA LYS A 170 -12.74 -6.81 -4.24
C LYS A 170 -13.98 -7.59 -4.71
N ASP A 171 -13.76 -8.68 -5.44
CA ASP A 171 -14.82 -9.40 -6.16
C ASP A 171 -15.08 -10.80 -5.57
N ASP A 172 -14.13 -11.36 -4.81
CA ASP A 172 -14.20 -12.74 -4.31
C ASP A 172 -13.89 -12.89 -2.82
N THR A 173 -14.50 -13.90 -2.18
CA THR A 173 -14.16 -14.37 -0.82
C THR A 173 -13.84 -15.86 -0.85
N LEU A 174 -12.61 -16.21 -0.48
CA LEU A 174 -12.11 -17.58 -0.44
C LEU A 174 -12.04 -18.04 1.01
N ILE A 175 -12.65 -19.19 1.29
CA ILE A 175 -12.65 -19.83 2.60
C ILE A 175 -11.82 -21.11 2.52
N LEU A 176 -10.70 -21.15 3.24
CA LEU A 176 -9.71 -22.22 3.18
C LEU A 176 -9.68 -23.01 4.48
N LYS A 177 -9.44 -24.33 4.36
CA LYS A 177 -9.25 -25.25 5.49
C LYS A 177 -10.43 -25.22 6.49
N GLY A 178 -11.66 -25.38 5.99
CA GLY A 178 -12.85 -25.48 6.84
C GLY A 178 -12.77 -26.67 7.81
N LYS A 179 -13.23 -26.51 9.05
CA LYS A 179 -13.25 -27.57 10.08
C LYS A 179 -14.56 -28.36 10.12
N GLY A 180 -15.34 -28.35 9.04
CA GLY A 180 -16.56 -29.15 8.92
C GLY A 180 -16.26 -30.65 8.90
N LYS A 181 -17.18 -31.47 9.41
CA LYS A 181 -17.04 -32.93 9.34
C LYS A 181 -17.20 -33.39 7.89
N LYS A 182 -16.30 -34.24 7.41
CA LYS A 182 -16.33 -34.75 6.04
C LYS A 182 -17.68 -35.41 5.68
N SER A 183 -18.26 -36.17 6.61
CA SER A 183 -19.57 -36.80 6.45
C SER A 183 -20.71 -35.82 6.19
N ASP A 184 -20.67 -34.62 6.80
CA ASP A 184 -21.70 -33.60 6.59
C ASP A 184 -21.55 -32.92 5.23
N ILE A 185 -20.32 -32.75 4.76
CA ILE A 185 -20.01 -32.21 3.43
C ILE A 185 -20.44 -33.19 2.35
N ASP A 186 -20.10 -34.47 2.49
CA ASP A 186 -20.47 -35.52 1.53
C ASP A 186 -21.99 -35.66 1.45
N ARG A 187 -22.69 -35.69 2.60
CA ARG A 187 -24.16 -35.70 2.66
C ARG A 187 -24.77 -34.49 1.95
N ARG A 188 -24.16 -33.31 2.08
CA ARG A 188 -24.63 -32.11 1.38
C ARG A 188 -24.38 -32.17 -0.12
N ALA A 189 -23.26 -32.73 -0.55
CA ALA A 189 -22.96 -32.94 -1.96
C ALA A 189 -23.95 -33.90 -2.60
N ASP A 190 -24.30 -35.00 -1.93
CA ASP A 190 -25.31 -35.96 -2.39
C ASP A 190 -26.68 -35.30 -2.56
N GLN A 191 -27.14 -34.51 -1.58
CA GLN A 191 -28.39 -33.75 -1.69
C GLN A 191 -28.43 -32.84 -2.92
N ILE A 192 -27.30 -32.22 -3.28
CA ILE A 192 -27.23 -31.35 -4.46
C ILE A 192 -27.24 -32.18 -5.76
N ARG A 193 -26.62 -33.38 -5.77
CA ARG A 193 -26.72 -34.30 -6.91
C ARG A 193 -28.17 -34.71 -7.18
N ASP A 194 -28.90 -35.08 -6.13
CA ASP A 194 -30.32 -35.42 -6.24
C ASP A 194 -31.15 -34.23 -6.76
N GLN A 195 -30.83 -33.00 -6.34
CA GLN A 195 -31.51 -31.79 -6.84
C GLN A 195 -31.22 -31.52 -8.32
N ILE A 196 -30.02 -31.83 -8.80
CA ILE A 196 -29.64 -31.69 -10.22
C ILE A 196 -30.42 -32.66 -11.10
N GLU A 197 -30.69 -33.87 -10.62
CA GLU A 197 -31.47 -34.88 -11.37
C GLU A 197 -32.96 -34.54 -11.43
N ASN A 198 -33.48 -33.91 -10.38
CA ASN A 198 -34.91 -33.61 -10.25
C ASN A 198 -35.33 -32.24 -10.85
N THR A 199 -34.38 -31.35 -11.17
CA THR A 199 -34.72 -30.07 -11.80
C THR A 199 -34.88 -30.22 -13.32
N THR A 200 -35.90 -29.56 -13.86
CA THR A 200 -36.16 -29.46 -15.30
C THR A 200 -35.63 -28.15 -15.90
N SER A 201 -35.07 -27.26 -15.08
CA SER A 201 -34.53 -25.97 -15.49
C SER A 201 -33.03 -26.07 -15.77
N ASP A 202 -32.61 -25.82 -17.01
CA ASP A 202 -31.19 -25.82 -17.41
C ASP A 202 -30.38 -24.78 -16.61
N TYR A 203 -30.98 -23.62 -16.32
CA TYR A 203 -30.36 -22.58 -15.50
C TYR A 203 -30.11 -23.05 -14.05
N GLU A 204 -31.08 -23.72 -13.43
CA GLU A 204 -30.90 -24.25 -12.07
C GLU A 204 -29.87 -25.37 -12.05
N LYS A 205 -29.87 -26.22 -13.09
CA LYS A 205 -28.92 -27.30 -13.26
C LYS A 205 -27.49 -26.77 -13.29
N GLU A 206 -27.23 -25.72 -14.07
CA GLU A 206 -25.93 -25.05 -14.14
C GLU A 206 -25.53 -24.48 -12.76
N LYS A 207 -26.43 -23.77 -12.07
CA LYS A 207 -26.13 -23.17 -10.76
C LYS A 207 -25.91 -24.21 -9.66
N LEU A 208 -26.63 -25.32 -9.69
CA LEU A 208 -26.42 -26.44 -8.76
C LEU A 208 -25.10 -27.17 -9.05
N GLN A 209 -24.72 -27.32 -10.32
CA GLN A 209 -23.42 -27.86 -10.71
C GLN A 209 -22.26 -26.98 -10.22
N GLU A 210 -22.35 -25.64 -10.35
CA GLU A 210 -21.35 -24.72 -9.80
C GLU A 210 -21.19 -24.89 -8.28
N ARG A 211 -22.31 -24.99 -7.55
CA ARG A 211 -22.30 -25.18 -6.09
C ARG A 211 -21.72 -26.53 -5.69
N LEU A 212 -22.11 -27.60 -6.39
CA LEU A 212 -21.56 -28.93 -6.18
C LEU A 212 -20.05 -28.93 -6.45
N ALA A 213 -19.60 -28.29 -7.52
CA ALA A 213 -18.19 -28.15 -7.83
C ALA A 213 -17.43 -27.43 -6.71
N ARG A 214 -17.98 -26.35 -6.13
CA ARG A 214 -17.36 -25.64 -5.00
C ARG A 214 -17.30 -26.45 -3.70
N LEU A 215 -18.24 -27.38 -3.48
CA LEU A 215 -18.28 -28.25 -2.30
C LEU A 215 -17.44 -29.52 -2.46
N ALA A 216 -17.48 -30.14 -3.63
CA ALA A 216 -16.81 -31.41 -3.93
C ALA A 216 -15.38 -31.21 -4.44
N SER A 217 -15.10 -30.12 -5.13
CA SER A 217 -13.75 -29.77 -5.57
C SER A 217 -13.07 -29.02 -4.44
N GLY A 218 -12.12 -29.68 -3.78
CA GLY A 218 -11.30 -29.05 -2.76
C GLY A 218 -10.48 -27.88 -3.32
N VAL A 219 -9.93 -27.06 -2.44
CA VAL A 219 -9.04 -25.97 -2.85
C VAL A 219 -7.62 -26.50 -3.04
N ALA A 220 -7.10 -26.38 -4.26
CA ALA A 220 -5.68 -26.66 -4.54
C ALA A 220 -4.81 -25.52 -4.00
N VAL A 221 -3.87 -25.85 -3.10
CA VAL A 221 -2.92 -24.90 -2.52
C VAL A 221 -1.54 -25.13 -3.14
N LEU A 222 -1.06 -24.15 -3.92
CA LEU A 222 0.30 -24.15 -4.46
C LEU A 222 1.26 -23.64 -3.39
N ARG A 223 2.13 -24.52 -2.88
CA ARG A 223 3.18 -24.15 -1.92
C ARG A 223 4.46 -23.82 -2.67
N VAL A 224 4.87 -22.56 -2.63
CA VAL A 224 6.09 -22.09 -3.28
C VAL A 224 7.24 -22.10 -2.27
N GLY A 225 8.33 -22.79 -2.62
CA GLY A 225 9.53 -22.92 -1.79
C GLY A 225 10.77 -22.32 -2.45
N GLY A 226 11.75 -21.95 -1.63
CA GLY A 226 12.99 -21.31 -2.04
C GLY A 226 14.04 -21.34 -0.93
N SER A 227 15.29 -21.02 -1.26
CA SER A 227 16.43 -21.03 -0.34
C SER A 227 16.49 -19.78 0.56
N SER A 228 15.78 -18.71 0.17
CA SER A 228 15.65 -17.47 0.92
C SER A 228 14.25 -16.87 0.79
N GLU A 229 13.86 -16.01 1.73
CA GLU A 229 12.56 -15.31 1.69
C GLU A 229 12.39 -14.47 0.42
N VAL A 230 13.47 -13.81 -0.04
CA VAL A 230 13.47 -13.02 -1.27
C VAL A 230 13.18 -13.90 -2.49
N GLU A 231 13.81 -15.07 -2.57
CA GLU A 231 13.57 -16.03 -3.66
C GLU A 231 12.16 -16.63 -3.60
N VAL A 232 11.66 -16.94 -2.39
CA VAL A 232 10.29 -17.43 -2.20
C VAL A 232 9.28 -16.40 -2.70
N ASN A 233 9.47 -15.13 -2.35
CA ASN A 233 8.58 -14.05 -2.78
C ASN A 233 8.63 -13.86 -4.31
N GLU A 234 9.81 -13.83 -4.92
CA GLU A 234 9.94 -13.72 -6.38
C GLU A 234 9.27 -14.91 -7.11
N LYS A 235 9.51 -16.14 -6.65
CA LYS A 235 8.86 -17.33 -7.22
C LYS A 235 7.36 -17.32 -7.00
N LYS A 236 6.90 -16.82 -5.84
CA LYS A 236 5.48 -16.74 -5.52
C LYS A 236 4.78 -15.79 -6.47
N ASP A 237 5.37 -14.62 -6.72
CA ASP A 237 4.86 -13.65 -7.69
C ASP A 237 4.82 -14.27 -9.09
N ARG A 238 5.89 -14.94 -9.52
CA ARG A 238 5.94 -15.64 -10.81
C ARG A 238 4.87 -16.72 -10.96
N VAL A 239 4.63 -17.50 -9.89
CA VAL A 239 3.59 -18.55 -9.88
C VAL A 239 2.20 -17.93 -9.91
N HIS A 240 2.00 -16.82 -9.19
CA HIS A 240 0.75 -16.09 -9.20
C HIS A 240 0.43 -15.52 -10.59
N ASP A 241 1.42 -14.91 -11.25
CA ASP A 241 1.29 -14.38 -12.60
C ASP A 241 1.01 -15.51 -13.61
N ALA A 242 1.75 -16.62 -13.52
CA ALA A 242 1.52 -17.78 -14.38
C ALA A 242 0.12 -18.39 -14.18
N LEU A 243 -0.35 -18.48 -12.94
CA LEU A 243 -1.69 -18.99 -12.62
C LEU A 243 -2.77 -18.10 -13.24
N ASN A 244 -2.65 -16.79 -13.09
CA ASN A 244 -3.61 -15.84 -13.64
C ASN A 244 -3.58 -15.82 -15.17
N ALA A 245 -2.40 -15.85 -15.78
CA ALA A 245 -2.25 -15.96 -17.23
C ALA A 245 -2.87 -17.26 -17.77
N THR A 246 -2.66 -18.38 -17.08
CA THR A 246 -3.23 -19.68 -17.49
C THR A 246 -4.76 -19.67 -17.38
N ARG A 247 -5.32 -19.10 -16.30
CA ARG A 247 -6.78 -18.95 -16.16
C ARG A 247 -7.36 -18.09 -17.28
N ALA A 248 -6.75 -16.93 -17.54
CA ALA A 248 -7.14 -16.04 -18.62
C ALA A 248 -7.07 -16.73 -20.01
N ALA A 249 -6.05 -17.56 -20.22
CA ALA A 249 -5.88 -18.34 -21.45
C ALA A 249 -6.93 -19.43 -21.62
N VAL A 250 -7.34 -20.08 -20.53
CA VAL A 250 -8.42 -21.08 -20.54
C VAL A 250 -9.78 -20.43 -20.84
N GLU A 251 -10.01 -19.22 -20.32
CA GLU A 251 -11.29 -18.50 -20.50
C GLU A 251 -11.49 -17.94 -21.92
N GLU A 252 -10.51 -17.19 -22.45
CA GLU A 252 -10.65 -16.47 -23.73
C GLU A 252 -9.65 -16.92 -24.80
N GLY A 253 -8.91 -18.00 -24.56
CA GLY A 253 -7.89 -18.50 -25.48
C GLY A 253 -6.58 -17.71 -25.44
N ILE A 254 -5.76 -17.94 -26.45
CA ILE A 254 -4.40 -17.39 -26.58
C ILE A 254 -4.21 -16.73 -27.95
N VAL A 255 -3.30 -15.76 -28.01
CA VAL A 255 -2.92 -15.06 -29.23
C VAL A 255 -1.38 -15.02 -29.38
N PRO A 256 -0.86 -14.79 -30.60
CA PRO A 256 0.57 -14.57 -30.83
C PRO A 256 1.13 -13.43 -29.96
N GLY A 257 2.12 -13.73 -29.14
CA GLY A 257 2.67 -12.77 -28.18
C GLY A 257 3.63 -11.75 -28.78
N GLY A 258 4.38 -11.07 -27.91
CA GLY A 258 5.43 -10.12 -28.31
C GLY A 258 4.91 -8.89 -29.06
N GLY A 259 3.65 -8.51 -28.82
CA GLY A 259 2.98 -7.43 -29.55
C GLY A 259 2.53 -7.80 -30.98
N THR A 260 2.77 -9.04 -31.42
CA THR A 260 2.41 -9.50 -32.77
C THR A 260 0.90 -9.47 -32.99
N ALA A 261 0.10 -9.90 -32.01
CA ALA A 261 -1.36 -9.85 -32.09
C ALA A 261 -1.88 -8.41 -32.31
N LEU A 262 -1.32 -7.43 -31.61
CA LEU A 262 -1.72 -6.02 -31.72
C LEU A 262 -1.39 -5.44 -33.10
N LEU A 263 -0.21 -5.77 -33.65
CA LEU A 263 0.17 -5.36 -35.01
C LEU A 263 -0.78 -5.91 -36.07
N ARG A 264 -1.18 -7.18 -35.94
CA ARG A 264 -2.13 -7.83 -36.86
C ARG A 264 -3.53 -7.24 -36.81
N CYS A 265 -3.88 -6.55 -35.73
CA CYS A 265 -5.15 -5.83 -35.62
C CYS A 265 -5.13 -4.48 -36.34
N ILE A 266 -3.98 -3.89 -36.69
CA ILE A 266 -3.92 -2.55 -37.30
C ILE A 266 -4.72 -2.42 -38.61
N PRO A 267 -4.69 -3.38 -39.56
CA PRO A 267 -5.44 -3.26 -40.81
C PRO A 267 -6.95 -3.11 -40.63
N ILE A 268 -7.54 -3.64 -39.55
CA ILE A 268 -8.98 -3.49 -39.29
C ILE A 268 -9.36 -2.03 -38.98
N LEU A 269 -8.42 -1.26 -38.42
CA LEU A 269 -8.64 0.15 -38.10
C LEU A 269 -8.76 1.01 -39.36
N GLN A 270 -8.15 0.58 -40.47
CA GLN A 270 -8.27 1.26 -41.77
C GLN A 270 -9.67 1.11 -42.39
N GLN A 271 -10.46 0.14 -41.92
CA GLN A 271 -11.83 -0.09 -42.39
C GLN A 271 -12.87 0.74 -41.60
N LEU A 272 -12.46 1.38 -40.50
CA LEU A 272 -13.33 2.22 -39.70
C LEU A 272 -13.63 3.53 -40.41
N LYS A 273 -14.93 3.87 -40.55
CA LYS A 273 -15.37 5.15 -41.09
C LYS A 273 -15.45 6.18 -39.97
N ALA A 274 -14.52 7.15 -39.97
CA ALA A 274 -14.57 8.29 -39.06
C ALA A 274 -15.68 9.27 -39.47
N VAL A 275 -16.32 9.90 -38.48
CA VAL A 275 -17.36 10.92 -38.72
C VAL A 275 -16.74 12.29 -39.02
N ASN A 276 -15.56 12.59 -38.47
CA ASN A 276 -14.82 13.83 -38.67
C ASN A 276 -13.30 13.61 -38.63
N GLY A 277 -12.53 14.65 -38.94
CA GLY A 277 -11.05 14.58 -38.97
C GLY A 277 -10.40 14.31 -37.61
N ASP A 278 -11.05 14.71 -36.51
CA ASP A 278 -10.56 14.46 -35.16
C ASP A 278 -10.70 12.98 -34.78
N GLN A 279 -11.82 12.35 -35.15
CA GLN A 279 -12.00 10.90 -34.99
C GLN A 279 -11.01 10.12 -35.86
N GLU A 280 -10.73 10.58 -37.08
CA GLU A 280 -9.70 9.96 -37.92
C GLU A 280 -8.32 10.05 -37.26
N THR A 281 -8.02 11.18 -36.61
CA THR A 281 -6.79 11.37 -35.82
C THR A 281 -6.75 10.42 -34.63
N GLY A 282 -7.86 10.25 -33.91
CA GLY A 282 -7.99 9.26 -32.82
C GLY A 282 -7.71 7.82 -33.28
N ILE A 283 -8.26 7.41 -34.43
CA ILE A 283 -8.00 6.09 -35.01
C ILE A 283 -6.50 5.92 -35.35
N LYS A 284 -5.86 6.96 -35.91
CA LYS A 284 -4.41 6.95 -36.20
C LYS A 284 -3.56 6.86 -34.92
N ILE A 285 -3.97 7.52 -33.84
CA ILE A 285 -3.29 7.42 -32.53
C ILE A 285 -3.32 5.98 -32.03
N VAL A 286 -4.48 5.32 -32.05
CA VAL A 286 -4.59 3.91 -31.64
C VAL A 286 -3.76 3.01 -32.56
N ALA A 287 -3.82 3.21 -33.88
CA ALA A 287 -3.04 2.44 -34.84
C ALA A 287 -1.52 2.55 -34.59
N ASN A 288 -1.03 3.73 -34.20
CA ASN A 288 0.36 3.94 -33.82
C ASN A 288 0.67 3.31 -32.46
N ALA A 289 -0.22 3.45 -31.47
CA ALA A 289 -0.05 2.88 -30.14
C ALA A 289 0.06 1.34 -30.17
N LEU A 290 -0.70 0.66 -31.03
CA LEU A 290 -0.63 -0.80 -31.20
C LEU A 290 0.74 -1.30 -31.68
N ARG A 291 1.58 -0.43 -32.28
CA ARG A 291 2.95 -0.77 -32.67
C ARG A 291 3.93 -0.75 -31.51
N MET A 292 3.63 0.02 -30.46
CA MET A 292 4.57 0.31 -29.38
C MET A 292 5.04 -0.92 -28.61
N PRO A 293 4.20 -1.93 -28.29
CA PRO A 293 4.67 -3.10 -27.56
C PRO A 293 5.74 -3.89 -28.31
N CYS A 294 5.53 -4.15 -29.60
CA CYS A 294 6.52 -4.84 -30.43
C CYS A 294 7.78 -3.98 -30.64
N LEU A 295 7.60 -2.66 -30.85
CA LEU A 295 8.70 -1.71 -30.97
C LEU A 295 9.58 -1.70 -29.71
N GLN A 296 8.97 -1.60 -28.53
CA GLN A 296 9.70 -1.55 -27.26
C GLN A 296 10.45 -2.85 -26.98
N ILE A 297 9.84 -4.00 -27.29
CA ILE A 297 10.50 -5.31 -27.15
C ILE A 297 11.72 -5.39 -28.07
N ALA A 298 11.59 -4.96 -29.33
CA ALA A 298 12.70 -4.95 -30.27
C ALA A 298 13.81 -3.95 -29.87
N GLN A 299 13.45 -2.77 -29.35
CA GLN A 299 14.41 -1.79 -28.81
C GLN A 299 15.19 -2.37 -27.63
N ASN A 300 14.50 -3.03 -26.69
CA ASN A 300 15.12 -3.66 -25.53
C ASN A 300 16.05 -4.82 -25.93
N ALA A 301 15.76 -5.48 -27.06
CA ALA A 301 16.64 -6.49 -27.65
C ALA A 301 17.85 -5.89 -28.40
N GLY A 302 17.97 -4.57 -28.48
CA GLY A 302 19.10 -3.87 -29.09
C GLY A 302 19.12 -3.90 -30.62
N VAL A 303 17.98 -4.18 -31.27
CA VAL A 303 17.86 -4.23 -32.74
C VAL A 303 17.09 -3.02 -33.28
N ASP A 304 17.14 -2.84 -34.61
CA ASP A 304 16.34 -1.81 -35.27
C ASP A 304 14.84 -2.17 -35.20
N ALA A 305 14.16 -1.55 -34.25
CA ALA A 305 12.78 -1.82 -33.94
C ALA A 305 11.82 -1.42 -35.08
N SER A 306 12.15 -0.40 -35.88
CA SER A 306 11.32 0.01 -37.02
C SER A 306 11.32 -1.05 -38.11
N VAL A 307 12.48 -1.65 -38.38
CA VAL A 307 12.61 -2.77 -39.32
C VAL A 307 11.87 -4.01 -38.82
N VAL A 308 11.95 -4.30 -37.52
CA VAL A 308 11.23 -5.43 -36.91
C VAL A 308 9.72 -5.25 -37.04
N VAL A 309 9.18 -4.09 -36.64
CA VAL A 309 7.74 -3.80 -36.68
C VAL A 309 7.21 -3.87 -38.11
N ALA A 310 7.93 -3.34 -39.10
CA ALA A 310 7.53 -3.40 -40.50
C ALA A 310 7.42 -4.86 -40.99
N LYS A 311 8.46 -5.67 -40.75
CA LYS A 311 8.48 -7.09 -41.14
C LYS A 311 7.40 -7.92 -40.46
N VAL A 312 7.14 -7.70 -39.18
CA VAL A 312 6.09 -8.42 -38.45
C VAL A 312 4.68 -7.99 -38.88
N SER A 313 4.51 -6.72 -39.26
CA SER A 313 3.21 -6.17 -39.70
C SER A 313 2.81 -6.68 -41.09
N GLU A 314 3.76 -6.92 -41.99
CA GLU A 314 3.52 -7.40 -43.37
C GLU A 314 3.57 -8.93 -43.49
N GLY A 315 4.14 -9.62 -42.49
CA GLY A 315 4.41 -11.05 -42.51
C GLY A 315 3.44 -11.92 -41.70
N LYS A 316 3.55 -13.25 -41.89
CA LYS A 316 2.87 -14.27 -41.07
C LYS A 316 3.65 -14.67 -39.81
N LEU A 317 4.92 -14.28 -39.73
CA LEU A 317 5.82 -14.58 -38.62
C LEU A 317 5.84 -13.42 -37.62
N GLY A 318 6.09 -13.72 -36.35
CA GLY A 318 6.43 -12.72 -35.35
C GLY A 318 7.93 -12.65 -35.11
N TYR A 319 8.35 -11.91 -34.10
CA TYR A 319 9.76 -11.72 -33.75
C TYR A 319 10.05 -12.29 -32.35
N ASP A 320 10.93 -13.28 -32.27
CA ASP A 320 11.48 -13.81 -31.03
C ASP A 320 12.67 -12.93 -30.61
N ALA A 321 12.43 -12.07 -29.62
CA ALA A 321 13.43 -11.14 -29.11
C ALA A 321 14.55 -11.80 -28.29
N LEU A 322 14.34 -13.02 -27.78
CA LEU A 322 15.36 -13.75 -27.02
C LEU A 322 16.41 -14.35 -27.95
N LYS A 323 15.97 -14.83 -29.12
CA LYS A 323 16.85 -15.48 -30.12
C LYS A 323 17.20 -14.59 -31.30
N ASN A 324 16.53 -13.44 -31.43
CA ASN A 324 16.66 -12.51 -32.56
C ASN A 324 16.31 -13.19 -33.90
N GLU A 325 15.17 -13.87 -33.95
CA GLU A 325 14.71 -14.64 -35.11
C GLU A 325 13.24 -14.35 -35.44
N TYR A 326 12.85 -14.50 -36.71
CA TYR A 326 11.44 -14.43 -37.13
C TYR A 326 10.84 -15.83 -37.16
N VAL A 327 9.77 -16.03 -36.38
CA VAL A 327 9.24 -17.37 -36.10
C VAL A 327 7.71 -17.38 -36.09
N ASP A 328 7.13 -18.58 -36.21
CA ASP A 328 5.74 -18.77 -35.79
C ASP A 328 5.67 -18.68 -34.25
N MET A 329 4.99 -17.64 -33.77
CA MET A 329 4.95 -17.33 -32.34
C MET A 329 4.20 -18.41 -31.54
N ILE A 330 3.17 -19.02 -32.12
CA ILE A 330 2.36 -20.03 -31.43
C ILE A 330 3.16 -21.33 -31.35
N GLU A 331 3.76 -21.77 -32.46
CA GLU A 331 4.59 -22.99 -32.48
C GLU A 331 5.80 -22.88 -31.55
N LYS A 332 6.38 -21.69 -31.40
CA LYS A 332 7.48 -21.43 -30.46
C LYS A 332 7.04 -21.22 -29.02
N GLY A 333 5.74 -21.17 -28.74
CA GLY A 333 5.19 -20.96 -27.39
C GLY A 333 5.30 -19.53 -26.88
N ILE A 334 5.52 -18.55 -27.77
CA ILE A 334 5.52 -17.12 -27.44
C ILE A 334 4.08 -16.62 -27.61
N ILE A 335 3.29 -16.81 -26.56
CA ILE A 335 1.84 -16.60 -26.56
C ILE A 335 1.44 -15.66 -25.43
N ASP A 336 0.41 -14.87 -25.68
CA ASP A 336 -0.24 -14.04 -24.66
C ASP A 336 -1.71 -14.47 -24.52
N PRO A 337 -2.28 -14.52 -23.30
CA PRO A 337 -3.71 -14.76 -23.13
C PRO A 337 -4.55 -13.66 -23.79
N THR A 338 -5.58 -14.03 -24.56
CA THR A 338 -6.43 -13.06 -25.29
C THR A 338 -7.02 -12.02 -24.34
N LYS A 339 -7.53 -12.47 -23.18
CA LYS A 339 -8.10 -11.61 -22.13
C LYS A 339 -7.11 -10.56 -21.65
N VAL A 340 -5.84 -10.92 -21.47
CA VAL A 340 -4.80 -9.99 -20.98
C VAL A 340 -4.55 -8.90 -22.01
N VAL A 341 -4.38 -9.25 -23.28
CA VAL A 341 -4.14 -8.28 -24.37
C VAL A 341 -5.35 -7.35 -24.55
N ARG A 342 -6.57 -7.91 -24.53
CA ARG A 342 -7.82 -7.16 -24.64
C ARG A 342 -8.00 -6.19 -23.47
N THR A 343 -7.87 -6.67 -22.24
CA THR A 343 -8.01 -5.84 -21.03
C THR A 343 -6.94 -4.76 -20.99
N ALA A 344 -5.68 -5.08 -21.28
CA ALA A 344 -4.61 -4.08 -21.32
C ALA A 344 -4.89 -2.96 -22.32
N LEU A 345 -5.38 -3.28 -23.52
CA LEU A 345 -5.74 -2.28 -24.51
C LEU A 345 -6.92 -1.41 -24.06
N THR A 346 -7.98 -2.02 -23.53
CA THR A 346 -9.17 -1.31 -23.05
C THR A 346 -8.83 -0.39 -21.87
N ASP A 347 -8.06 -0.88 -20.90
CA ASP A 347 -7.67 -0.10 -19.73
C ASP A 347 -6.72 1.03 -20.12
N ALA A 348 -5.74 0.77 -20.99
CA ALA A 348 -4.85 1.81 -21.51
C ALA A 348 -5.62 2.87 -22.28
N ALA A 349 -6.59 2.49 -23.12
CA ALA A 349 -7.46 3.44 -23.81
C ALA A 349 -8.34 4.24 -22.84
N GLY A 350 -8.87 3.59 -21.79
CA GLY A 350 -9.64 4.25 -20.74
C GLY A 350 -8.82 5.29 -19.98
N VAL A 351 -7.63 4.92 -19.50
CA VAL A 351 -6.72 5.84 -18.80
C VAL A 351 -6.22 6.94 -19.73
N ALA A 352 -5.82 6.62 -20.96
CA ALA A 352 -5.38 7.60 -21.93
C ALA A 352 -6.49 8.61 -22.25
N SER A 353 -7.73 8.14 -22.43
CA SER A 353 -8.89 9.02 -22.62
C SER A 353 -9.03 9.99 -21.45
N LEU A 354 -8.97 9.50 -20.20
CA LEU A 354 -9.06 10.32 -19.00
C LEU A 354 -7.93 11.37 -18.94
N LEU A 355 -6.70 10.97 -19.25
CA LEU A 355 -5.53 11.86 -19.25
C LEU A 355 -5.61 12.93 -20.36
N THR A 356 -6.09 12.57 -21.56
CA THR A 356 -6.24 13.53 -22.65
C THR A 356 -7.34 14.56 -22.41
N THR A 357 -8.26 14.27 -21.48
CA THR A 357 -9.34 15.17 -21.05
C THR A 357 -9.10 15.80 -19.69
N ALA A 358 -7.93 15.56 -19.07
CA ALA A 358 -7.62 16.08 -17.75
C ALA A 358 -7.11 17.52 -17.86
N GLU A 359 -7.88 18.48 -17.34
CA GLU A 359 -7.58 19.91 -17.44
C GLU A 359 -6.79 20.48 -16.25
N ALA A 360 -6.62 19.73 -15.15
CA ALA A 360 -5.86 20.20 -13.98
C ALA A 360 -5.21 19.05 -13.20
N VAL A 361 -3.99 19.28 -12.70
CA VAL A 361 -3.23 18.41 -11.78
C VAL A 361 -2.64 19.28 -10.66
N VAL A 362 -2.71 18.83 -9.39
CA VAL A 362 -2.31 19.60 -8.19
C VAL A 362 -1.35 18.76 -7.32
N THR A 363 -0.29 19.38 -6.76
CA THR A 363 0.71 18.72 -5.88
C THR A 363 1.17 19.59 -4.70
N GLU A 364 1.83 18.99 -3.69
CA GLU A 364 2.41 19.66 -2.51
C GLU A 364 3.82 20.25 -2.74
N ILE A 365 4.25 21.17 -1.87
CA ILE A 365 5.59 21.77 -1.86
C ILE A 365 6.52 20.99 -0.90
N PRO A 366 7.76 20.62 -1.32
CA PRO A 366 8.69 19.88 -0.47
C PRO A 366 9.21 20.68 0.73
N LYS A 367 9.58 19.97 1.81
CA LYS A 367 10.36 20.50 2.96
C LYS A 367 11.60 21.24 2.48
N GLU A 368 11.83 22.45 2.99
CA GLU A 368 13.19 23.00 2.98
C GLU A 368 14.03 22.21 3.97
N GLU A 369 14.96 21.40 3.45
CA GLU A 369 16.08 20.92 4.24
C GLU A 369 16.88 22.13 4.71
N PRO A 370 17.33 22.18 5.98
CA PRO A 370 18.13 23.28 6.48
C PRO A 370 19.35 23.44 5.58
N GLN A 371 19.52 24.63 5.00
CA GLN A 371 20.65 24.92 4.10
C GLN A 371 21.97 24.52 4.77
N PRO A 372 22.86 23.80 4.07
CA PRO A 372 24.22 23.58 4.58
C PRO A 372 24.83 24.94 4.90
N PRO A 373 25.44 25.12 6.08
CA PRO A 373 26.01 26.40 6.45
C PRO A 373 27.03 26.80 5.38
N MET A 374 26.84 27.99 4.79
CA MET A 374 27.83 28.58 3.90
C MET A 374 29.18 28.54 4.60
N GLY A 375 30.07 27.70 4.09
CA GLY A 375 31.44 27.63 4.54
C GLY A 375 32.06 29.01 4.39
N GLY A 376 32.54 29.57 5.50
CA GLY A 376 33.45 30.69 5.48
C GLY A 376 34.71 30.29 4.71
N MET A 377 34.79 30.72 3.46
CA MET A 377 36.06 30.94 2.77
C MET A 377 36.42 32.38 3.12
N GLY A 378 37.30 32.62 4.10
CA GLY A 378 38.67 32.13 4.06
C GLY A 378 39.42 33.04 3.09
N GLY A 379 40.00 34.12 3.62
CA GLY A 379 40.69 35.11 2.83
C GLY A 379 41.87 34.50 2.08
N MET A 380 42.01 34.87 0.80
CA MET A 380 43.28 34.96 0.09
C MET A 380 42.98 35.61 -1.27
N GLY A 381 43.69 36.68 -1.63
CA GLY A 381 43.62 37.24 -2.97
C GLY A 381 43.92 38.72 -3.03
N GLY A 382 45.16 39.10 -2.71
CA GLY A 382 45.66 40.43 -3.02
C GLY A 382 45.71 40.65 -4.53
N MET A 383 45.17 41.77 -4.99
CA MET A 383 45.60 42.42 -6.22
C MET A 383 45.21 43.89 -6.19
N GLY A 384 46.05 44.70 -5.54
CA GLY A 384 46.02 46.15 -5.65
C GLY A 384 46.73 46.57 -6.93
N GLY A 385 45.97 46.78 -8.00
CA GLY A 385 46.44 47.35 -9.25
C GLY A 385 45.91 48.77 -9.44
N MET A 386 46.74 49.76 -9.10
CA MET A 386 46.59 51.19 -9.40
C MET A 386 47.88 51.84 -8.86
N GLY A 387 48.71 52.59 -9.57
CA GLY A 387 48.66 53.20 -10.88
C GLY A 387 49.63 54.39 -10.79
N GLY A 388 50.47 54.58 -11.80
CA GLY A 388 51.05 55.88 -12.13
C GLY A 388 52.37 56.31 -11.42
N MET A 389 53.33 56.62 -12.30
CA MET A 389 54.03 57.93 -12.36
C MET A 389 55.47 58.02 -11.84
N GLY A 390 56.34 58.53 -12.71
CA GLY A 390 57.70 59.05 -12.44
C GLY A 390 58.80 58.06 -12.84
N GLY A 391 59.65 58.28 -13.85
CA GLY A 391 60.13 59.52 -14.43
C GLY A 391 61.53 59.84 -13.87
N MET A 392 62.49 59.92 -14.80
CA MET A 392 63.81 60.55 -14.70
C MET A 392 65.02 59.75 -14.17
N MET A 393 65.95 59.61 -15.13
CA MET A 393 67.43 59.63 -15.08
C MET A 393 68.18 58.42 -14.52
#